data_AF-A0A9P9A791-F1
#
_entry.id   AF-A0A9P9A791-F1
#
_cell.length_a   1.000
_cell.length_b   1.000
_cell.length_c   1.000
_cell.angle_alpha   90.00
_cell.angle_beta   90.00
_cell.angle_gamma   90.00
#
_symmetry.space_group_name_H-M   'P 1'
#
loop_
_entity.id
_entity.type
_entity.pdbx_description
1 polymer ?
#
loop_
_entity_poly.entity_id
_entity_poly.type
_entity_poly.pdbx_seq_one_letter_code
_entity_poly.pdbx_strand_id
1 'polypeptide(L)'
;MHHLSELASPLRSIGQAISRPRKASAVSLDWELETSPTILLGRGCESLPSFWSGTISTTVKEPAAEIIGFYAVLKAHTIQKKPARNRCAECKYQYFEIQHWSFLSQDTVLQNGTHTFPFSTLVPDHLPASMKSALLSISYEFHAEVHFKSPGTPKHTPQSTTFDRILTIRRHISIPTFPLQATRSLPVTGIQVESSINSIIRSTGVNKTSLSLSGLLSSSVNGQEDYIWRLWQGSWRLEEKMEAIAIPCDRHRCSTPEHKKKDLLRRKIRNLGQGVIHNTWEEREAEGTAQVDFKFSIRPHSINSERNYSYDTKNLDGTEVIHMLVVDLVLVKESFPHGKPHSSIRTGVAKILTLPYRVFLVDDQSTGPSWIVESSPAYQDKGSSPPGYWDGEDIAKLENSGSNAA
;
A
#
# COMPACT_ATOMS: atom_id res chain seq x y z
N MET A 1 13.53 -51.14 -38.25
CA MET A 1 12.58 -51.41 -39.35
C MET A 1 11.18 -51.12 -38.84
N HIS A 2 10.59 -50.03 -39.36
CA HIS A 2 9.15 -49.72 -39.44
C HIS A 2 8.39 -49.51 -38.10
N HIS A 3 7.56 -48.49 -37.89
CA HIS A 3 7.23 -47.28 -38.66
C HIS A 3 6.47 -46.36 -37.69
N LEU A 4 6.68 -45.05 -37.82
CA LEU A 4 5.85 -44.00 -37.23
C LEU A 4 4.61 -43.82 -38.12
N SER A 5 3.42 -43.74 -37.50
CA SER A 5 2.17 -43.20 -38.07
C SER A 5 1.25 -42.83 -36.90
N GLU A 6 1.19 -41.56 -36.51
CA GLU A 6 0.12 -40.62 -36.90
C GLU A 6 -1.28 -41.03 -36.43
N LEU A 7 -1.78 -40.35 -35.39
CA LEU A 7 -3.19 -39.94 -35.34
C LEU A 7 -3.30 -38.53 -34.77
N ALA A 8 -3.84 -37.67 -35.63
CA ALA A 8 -4.04 -36.25 -35.49
C ALA A 8 -4.95 -35.87 -34.33
N SER A 9 -4.62 -34.76 -33.66
CA SER A 9 -5.53 -34.03 -32.77
C SER A 9 -6.04 -32.77 -33.47
N PRO A 10 -7.34 -32.44 -33.39
CA PRO A 10 -7.93 -31.39 -34.19
C PRO A 10 -7.59 -30.00 -33.65
N LEU A 11 -7.01 -29.17 -34.52
CA LEU A 11 -6.94 -27.72 -34.35
C LEU A 11 -8.37 -27.17 -34.28
N ARG A 12 -8.82 -26.80 -33.08
CA ARG A 12 -10.04 -26.01 -32.92
C ARG A 12 -9.78 -24.60 -33.41
N SER A 13 -10.43 -24.25 -34.51
CA SER A 13 -10.67 -22.88 -34.91
C SER A 13 -11.46 -22.17 -33.80
N ILE A 14 -10.92 -21.03 -33.34
CA ILE A 14 -11.70 -20.05 -32.59
C ILE A 14 -11.59 -18.77 -33.42
N GLY A 15 -12.75 -18.34 -33.90
CA GLY A 15 -12.93 -17.36 -34.96
C GLY A 15 -12.20 -16.06 -34.70
N GLN A 16 -11.51 -15.59 -35.75
CA GLN A 16 -11.27 -14.18 -35.95
C GLN A 16 -12.63 -13.49 -35.95
N ALA A 17 -12.97 -12.84 -34.84
CA ALA A 17 -13.91 -11.75 -34.86
C ALA A 17 -13.31 -10.71 -35.81
N ILE A 18 -13.85 -10.63 -37.02
CA ILE A 18 -13.60 -9.52 -37.94
C ILE A 18 -14.10 -8.28 -37.21
N SER A 19 -13.19 -7.61 -36.50
CA SER A 19 -13.44 -6.29 -35.97
C SER A 19 -13.73 -5.41 -37.18
N ARG A 20 -14.92 -4.79 -37.20
CA ARG A 20 -15.15 -3.66 -38.11
C ARG A 20 -13.96 -2.71 -37.95
N PRO A 21 -13.32 -2.22 -39.02
CA PRO A 21 -12.25 -1.26 -38.88
C PRO A 21 -12.82 -0.07 -38.10
N ARG A 22 -12.35 0.12 -36.85
CA ARG A 22 -12.58 1.38 -36.13
C ARG A 22 -12.09 2.45 -37.09
N LYS A 23 -12.98 3.33 -37.56
CA LYS A 23 -12.56 4.52 -38.29
C LYS A 23 -11.46 5.16 -37.46
N ALA A 24 -10.28 5.33 -38.04
CA ALA A 24 -9.17 5.96 -37.36
C ALA A 24 -9.62 7.36 -36.94
N SER A 25 -9.64 7.64 -35.65
CA SER A 25 -9.97 8.98 -35.16
C SER A 25 -8.99 9.98 -35.78
N ALA A 26 -9.49 11.13 -36.24
CA ALA A 26 -8.70 12.21 -36.82
C ALA A 26 -7.68 12.78 -35.82
N VAL A 27 -7.97 12.62 -34.53
CA VAL A 27 -7.14 13.08 -33.42
C VAL A 27 -6.86 11.91 -32.47
N SER A 28 -5.60 11.74 -32.09
CA SER A 28 -5.18 10.81 -31.04
C SER A 28 -4.43 11.52 -29.92
N LEU A 29 -4.57 11.00 -28.70
CA LEU A 29 -3.93 11.51 -27.49
C LEU A 29 -2.87 10.52 -26.98
N ASP A 30 -1.75 11.04 -26.52
CA ASP A 30 -0.75 10.29 -25.75
C ASP A 30 -0.14 11.19 -24.66
N TRP A 31 0.65 10.63 -23.76
CA TRP A 31 1.33 11.40 -22.73
C TRP A 31 2.79 10.96 -22.55
N GLU A 32 3.58 11.82 -21.96
CA GLU A 32 4.94 11.52 -21.52
C GLU A 32 5.08 12.08 -20.11
N LEU A 33 5.54 11.26 -19.16
CA LEU A 33 5.73 11.70 -17.79
C LEU A 33 7.19 12.08 -17.57
N GLU A 34 7.41 13.25 -16.98
CA GLU A 34 8.73 13.67 -16.48
C GLU A 34 9.02 13.04 -15.12
N THR A 35 7.95 12.76 -14.36
CA THR A 35 7.99 12.15 -13.03
C THR A 35 7.58 10.67 -13.07
N SER A 36 7.82 9.95 -11.97
CA SER A 36 7.38 8.56 -11.84
C SER A 36 5.83 8.43 -11.93
N PRO A 37 5.28 7.40 -12.60
CA PRO A 37 3.85 7.10 -12.55
C PRO A 37 3.39 6.61 -11.16
N THR A 38 4.34 6.27 -10.28
CA THR A 38 4.09 5.95 -8.87
C THR A 38 4.48 7.14 -8.00
N ILE A 39 3.50 7.73 -7.32
CA ILE A 39 3.68 8.85 -6.39
C ILE A 39 3.84 8.31 -4.97
N LEU A 40 4.87 8.75 -4.25
CA LEU A 40 5.13 8.33 -2.87
C LEU A 40 4.86 9.49 -1.90
N LEU A 41 3.74 9.43 -1.19
CA LEU A 41 3.39 10.37 -0.14
C LEU A 41 4.22 10.12 1.13
N GLY A 42 4.53 11.19 1.84
CA GLY A 42 5.28 11.12 3.09
C GLY A 42 4.48 10.60 4.29
N ARG A 43 5.11 10.67 5.46
CA ARG A 43 4.68 9.99 6.69
C ARG A 43 3.54 10.70 7.44
N GLY A 44 3.12 11.91 7.04
CA GLY A 44 2.09 12.66 7.76
C GLY A 44 1.92 14.10 7.26
N CYS A 45 1.35 14.97 8.10
CA CYS A 45 1.06 16.36 7.75
C CYS A 45 2.31 17.25 7.58
N GLU A 46 3.48 16.77 8.02
CA GLU A 46 4.76 17.50 7.99
C GLU A 46 5.64 17.14 6.78
N SER A 47 5.21 16.21 5.92
CA SER A 47 5.95 15.93 4.69
C SER A 47 5.70 17.00 3.62
N LEU A 48 6.66 17.14 2.71
CA LEU A 48 6.48 17.96 1.52
C LEU A 48 5.52 17.24 0.57
N PRO A 49 4.59 17.98 -0.07
CA PRO A 49 3.69 17.41 -1.06
C PRO A 49 4.48 16.81 -2.21
N SER A 50 3.99 15.68 -2.73
CA SER A 50 4.61 15.05 -3.90
C SER A 50 4.27 15.83 -5.16
N PHE A 51 5.26 16.08 -6.00
CA PHE A 51 5.08 16.73 -7.29
C PHE A 51 4.85 15.69 -8.39
N TRP A 52 3.93 15.98 -9.31
CA TRP A 52 3.66 15.15 -10.48
C TRP A 52 3.53 16.02 -11.72
N SER A 53 4.35 15.74 -12.74
CA SER A 53 4.37 16.47 -14.02
C SER A 53 4.59 15.56 -15.21
N GLY A 54 4.17 16.08 -16.37
CA GLY A 54 4.35 15.48 -17.67
C GLY A 54 3.82 16.39 -18.77
N THR A 55 3.79 15.85 -19.97
CA THR A 55 3.28 16.50 -21.18
C THR A 55 2.24 15.59 -21.82
N ILE A 56 1.08 16.13 -22.17
CA ILE A 56 0.09 15.44 -23.00
C ILE A 56 0.24 15.90 -24.45
N SER A 57 0.28 14.95 -25.37
CA SER A 57 0.43 15.20 -26.79
C SER A 57 -0.85 14.86 -27.55
N THR A 58 -1.20 15.73 -28.50
CA THR A 58 -2.35 15.58 -29.39
C THR A 58 -1.82 15.47 -30.82
N THR A 59 -2.01 14.32 -31.45
CA THR A 59 -1.61 14.09 -32.84
C THR A 59 -2.82 14.24 -33.76
N VAL A 60 -2.76 15.23 -34.65
CA VAL A 60 -3.75 15.47 -35.70
C VAL A 60 -3.30 14.74 -36.97
N LYS A 61 -4.12 13.80 -37.45
CA LYS A 61 -3.82 12.96 -38.62
C LYS A 61 -4.33 13.53 -39.93
N GLU A 62 -5.30 14.41 -39.84
CA GLU A 62 -5.87 15.14 -40.98
C GLU A 62 -5.09 16.44 -41.24
N PRO A 63 -5.33 17.15 -42.36
CA PRO A 63 -4.63 18.39 -42.67
C PRO A 63 -4.81 19.45 -41.57
N ALA A 64 -6.02 19.56 -41.03
CA ALA A 64 -6.34 20.40 -39.89
C ALA A 64 -7.54 19.83 -39.13
N ALA A 65 -7.59 20.08 -37.83
CA ALA A 65 -8.74 19.78 -36.97
C ALA A 65 -9.06 21.02 -36.12
N GLU A 66 -10.34 21.36 -36.04
CA GLU A 66 -10.83 22.44 -35.17
C GLU A 66 -11.10 21.86 -33.78
N ILE A 67 -10.24 22.17 -32.82
CA ILE A 67 -10.38 21.74 -31.43
C ILE A 67 -11.29 22.73 -30.71
N ILE A 68 -12.43 22.25 -30.23
CA ILE A 68 -13.43 23.03 -29.50
C ILE A 68 -13.05 23.14 -28.02
N GLY A 69 -12.46 22.07 -27.49
CA GLY A 69 -12.06 22.00 -26.09
C GLY A 69 -11.08 20.88 -25.84
N PHE A 70 -10.11 21.14 -24.96
CA PHE A 70 -9.17 20.13 -24.52
C PHE A 70 -8.93 20.27 -23.01
N TYR A 71 -9.39 19.25 -22.27
CA TYR A 71 -9.38 19.25 -20.82
C TYR A 71 -8.78 17.96 -20.28
N ALA A 72 -8.20 18.04 -19.09
CA ALA A 72 -7.83 16.87 -18.31
C ALA A 72 -8.21 17.04 -16.84
N VAL A 73 -8.46 15.92 -16.18
CA VAL A 73 -8.78 15.87 -14.76
C VAL A 73 -8.02 14.72 -14.12
N LEU A 74 -7.38 15.00 -13.00
CA LEU A 74 -6.89 14.02 -12.06
C LEU A 74 -7.89 13.88 -10.92
N LYS A 75 -8.43 12.68 -10.73
CA LYS A 75 -9.44 12.39 -9.68
C LYS A 75 -9.07 11.15 -8.88
N ALA A 76 -9.37 11.19 -7.58
CA ALA A 76 -9.43 10.01 -6.74
C ALA A 76 -10.81 9.36 -6.88
N HIS A 77 -10.83 8.06 -7.10
CA HIS A 77 -12.03 7.25 -7.19
C HIS A 77 -12.02 6.21 -6.07
N THR A 78 -12.96 6.37 -5.12
CA THR A 78 -13.14 5.46 -4.00
C THR A 78 -14.40 4.62 -4.20
N ILE A 79 -14.24 3.30 -4.18
CA ILE A 79 -15.34 2.34 -4.22
C ILE A 79 -15.53 1.74 -2.83
N GLN A 80 -16.60 2.13 -2.14
CA GLN A 80 -17.00 1.58 -0.86
C GLN A 80 -17.72 0.24 -1.06
N LYS A 81 -17.08 -0.88 -0.73
CA LYS A 81 -17.69 -2.23 -0.84
C LYS A 81 -18.79 -2.43 0.21
N LYS A 82 -18.71 -1.68 1.31
CA LYS A 82 -19.71 -1.60 2.37
C LYS A 82 -20.10 -0.13 2.61
N PRO A 83 -20.92 0.47 1.72
CA PRO A 83 -21.23 1.89 1.76
C PRO A 83 -22.03 2.29 3.01
N ALA A 84 -22.06 3.60 3.31
CA ALA A 84 -22.82 4.16 4.43
C ALA A 84 -24.32 3.84 4.31
N ARG A 85 -24.88 3.97 3.10
CA ARG A 85 -26.23 3.52 2.75
C ARG A 85 -26.16 2.41 1.71
N ASN A 86 -26.75 1.26 2.04
CA ASN A 86 -26.88 0.15 1.10
C ASN A 86 -27.70 0.58 -0.12
N ARG A 87 -27.32 0.08 -1.31
CA ARG A 87 -27.98 0.34 -2.61
C ARG A 87 -27.97 1.81 -3.08
N CYS A 88 -27.17 2.69 -2.48
CA CYS A 88 -26.94 4.03 -3.00
C CYS A 88 -25.67 4.07 -3.85
N ALA A 89 -25.77 4.54 -5.10
CA ALA A 89 -24.62 4.66 -6.00
C ALA A 89 -23.60 5.70 -5.50
N GLU A 90 -24.05 6.88 -5.08
CA GLU A 90 -23.20 7.96 -4.55
C GLU A 90 -22.48 7.61 -3.23
N CYS A 91 -23.04 6.72 -2.41
CA CYS A 91 -22.33 6.20 -1.24
C CYS A 91 -21.34 5.09 -1.60
N LYS A 92 -21.53 4.44 -2.76
CA LYS A 92 -20.68 3.34 -3.24
C LYS A 92 -19.51 3.85 -4.06
N TYR A 93 -19.74 4.79 -4.96
CA TYR A 93 -18.76 5.39 -5.86
C TYR A 93 -18.59 6.85 -5.46
N GLN A 94 -17.38 7.20 -5.03
CA GLN A 94 -17.05 8.54 -4.57
C GLN A 94 -15.90 9.06 -5.42
N TYR A 95 -16.07 10.25 -5.96
CA TYR A 95 -15.07 10.94 -6.76
C TYR A 95 -14.63 12.19 -6.03
N PHE A 96 -13.31 12.40 -5.99
CA PHE A 96 -12.71 13.62 -5.46
C PHE A 96 -11.76 14.16 -6.54
N GLU A 97 -12.07 15.35 -7.06
CA GLU A 97 -11.22 16.03 -8.02
C GLU A 97 -9.99 16.58 -7.31
N ILE A 98 -8.81 16.22 -7.80
CA ILE A 98 -7.53 16.69 -7.26
C ILE A 98 -7.07 17.91 -8.04
N GLN A 99 -7.13 17.82 -9.37
CA GLN A 99 -6.73 18.90 -10.26
C GLN A 99 -7.49 18.82 -11.58
N HIS A 100 -7.86 19.99 -12.11
CA HIS A 100 -8.41 20.17 -13.45
C HIS A 100 -7.45 21.03 -14.29
N TRP A 101 -7.27 20.67 -15.55
CA TRP A 101 -6.51 21.42 -16.56
C TRP A 101 -7.41 21.71 -17.75
N SER A 102 -7.38 22.97 -18.21
CA SER A 102 -8.00 23.40 -19.46
C SER A 102 -6.88 23.85 -20.41
N PHE A 103 -6.43 22.94 -21.27
CA PHE A 103 -5.31 23.19 -22.18
C PHE A 103 -5.73 24.12 -23.32
N LEU A 104 -6.92 23.89 -23.88
CA LEU A 104 -7.52 24.73 -24.91
C LEU A 104 -8.98 25.01 -24.52
N SER A 105 -9.24 26.25 -24.10
CA SER A 105 -10.58 26.71 -23.72
C SER A 105 -11.32 27.42 -24.86
N GLN A 106 -10.64 27.70 -25.97
CA GLN A 106 -11.16 28.41 -27.13
C GLN A 106 -10.99 27.57 -28.39
N ASP A 107 -11.93 27.70 -29.31
CA ASP A 107 -11.92 27.04 -30.61
C ASP A 107 -10.59 27.35 -31.34
N THR A 108 -9.76 26.32 -31.50
CA THR A 108 -8.39 26.44 -32.02
C THR A 108 -8.18 25.45 -33.15
N VAL A 109 -7.74 25.94 -34.31
CA VAL A 109 -7.42 25.06 -35.45
C VAL A 109 -5.99 24.56 -35.32
N LEU A 110 -5.84 23.25 -35.08
CA LEU A 110 -4.54 22.58 -35.06
C LEU A 110 -4.25 21.97 -36.43
N GLN A 111 -3.05 22.23 -36.94
CA GLN A 111 -2.55 21.64 -38.19
C GLN A 111 -2.11 20.19 -37.97
N ASN A 112 -1.95 19.46 -39.07
CA ASN A 112 -1.35 18.13 -39.07
C ASN A 112 -0.03 18.10 -38.28
N GLY A 113 0.12 17.11 -37.40
CA GLY A 113 1.30 16.97 -36.56
C GLY A 113 0.97 16.72 -35.10
N THR A 114 2.01 16.72 -34.27
CA THR A 114 1.91 16.49 -32.83
C THR A 114 2.06 17.80 -32.08
N HIS A 115 1.07 18.12 -31.25
CA HIS A 115 1.02 19.32 -30.42
C HIS A 115 1.11 18.91 -28.96
N THR A 116 1.95 19.57 -28.17
CA THR A 116 2.24 19.20 -26.79
C THR A 116 1.72 20.24 -25.81
N PHE A 117 1.20 19.77 -24.67
CA PHE A 117 0.63 20.60 -23.63
C PHE A 117 1.17 20.12 -22.28
N PRO A 118 1.94 20.94 -21.56
CA PRO A 118 2.49 20.54 -20.27
C PRO A 118 1.40 20.55 -19.19
N PHE A 119 1.52 19.64 -18.22
CA PHE A 119 0.72 19.65 -17.02
C PHE A 119 1.59 19.36 -15.80
N SER A 120 1.22 19.96 -14.68
CA SER A 120 1.82 19.67 -13.39
C SER A 120 0.83 19.94 -12.27
N THR A 121 1.03 19.27 -11.14
CA THR A 121 0.28 19.51 -9.90
C THR A 121 1.04 19.02 -8.68
N LEU A 122 0.68 19.57 -7.52
CA LEU A 122 1.07 19.06 -6.22
C LEU A 122 0.00 18.09 -5.74
N VAL A 123 0.41 16.86 -5.46
CA VAL A 123 -0.47 15.81 -4.94
C VAL A 123 -0.59 16.01 -3.43
N PRO A 124 -1.79 16.29 -2.89
CA PRO A 124 -1.93 16.55 -1.47
C PRO A 124 -1.58 15.35 -0.59
N ASP A 125 -0.81 15.59 0.46
CA ASP A 125 -0.33 14.54 1.39
C ASP A 125 -1.43 13.89 2.22
N HIS A 126 -2.61 14.50 2.31
CA HIS A 126 -3.76 13.92 3.02
C HIS A 126 -4.49 12.84 2.21
N LEU A 127 -4.16 12.70 0.92
CA LEU A 127 -4.79 11.70 0.07
C LEU A 127 -4.43 10.28 0.53
N PRO A 128 -5.39 9.33 0.51
CA PRO A 128 -5.12 7.96 0.92
C PRO A 128 -4.26 7.21 -0.11
N ALA A 129 -3.46 6.23 0.33
CA ALA A 129 -2.74 5.37 -0.62
C ALA A 129 -3.70 4.55 -1.50
N SER A 130 -3.31 4.29 -2.75
CA SER A 130 -4.00 3.36 -3.66
C SER A 130 -4.08 1.98 -3.00
N MET A 131 -5.28 1.39 -2.97
CA MET A 131 -5.48 0.07 -2.39
C MET A 131 -6.68 -0.66 -2.98
N LYS A 132 -6.64 -1.99 -2.92
CA LYS A 132 -7.78 -2.87 -3.19
C LYS A 132 -8.00 -3.77 -1.97
N SER A 133 -8.81 -3.31 -1.02
CA SER A 133 -9.09 -4.03 0.23
C SER A 133 -10.46 -4.72 0.18
N ALA A 134 -10.79 -5.47 1.23
CA ALA A 134 -12.10 -6.11 1.34
C ALA A 134 -13.21 -5.15 1.78
N LEU A 135 -12.87 -3.92 2.22
CA LEU A 135 -13.81 -2.88 2.62
C LEU A 135 -14.00 -1.80 1.57
N LEU A 136 -12.93 -1.43 0.86
CA LEU A 136 -12.96 -0.39 -0.16
C LEU A 136 -11.84 -0.56 -1.21
N SER A 137 -11.94 0.19 -2.30
CA SER A 137 -10.90 0.31 -3.32
C SER A 137 -10.65 1.79 -3.57
N ILE A 138 -9.39 2.19 -3.71
CA ILE A 138 -8.98 3.56 -4.02
C ILE A 138 -8.07 3.51 -5.24
N SER A 139 -8.46 4.21 -6.30
CA SER A 139 -7.69 4.40 -7.53
C SER A 139 -7.59 5.88 -7.85
N TYR A 140 -6.51 6.26 -8.53
CA TYR A 140 -6.31 7.62 -9.03
C TYR A 140 -6.33 7.55 -10.54
N GLU A 141 -7.19 8.36 -11.15
CA GLU A 141 -7.51 8.30 -12.57
C GLU A 141 -7.19 9.65 -13.19
N PHE A 142 -6.27 9.64 -14.15
CA PHE A 142 -6.04 10.76 -15.06
C PHE A 142 -6.89 10.54 -16.30
N HIS A 143 -7.83 11.44 -16.53
CA HIS A 143 -8.75 11.42 -17.66
C HIS A 143 -8.55 12.69 -18.48
N ALA A 144 -8.22 12.54 -19.76
CA ALA A 144 -8.15 13.65 -20.70
C ALA A 144 -9.16 13.43 -21.84
N GLU A 145 -9.78 14.51 -22.28
CA GLU A 145 -10.76 14.49 -23.35
C GLU A 145 -10.54 15.68 -24.28
N VAL A 146 -10.47 15.40 -25.58
CA VAL A 146 -10.40 16.40 -26.64
C VAL A 146 -11.67 16.36 -27.47
N HIS A 147 -12.30 17.51 -27.66
CA HIS A 147 -13.48 17.71 -28.51
C HIS A 147 -13.05 18.43 -29.78
N PHE A 148 -13.37 17.86 -30.94
CA PHE A 148 -12.92 18.40 -32.23
C PHE A 148 -13.95 18.24 -33.35
N LYS A 149 -13.83 19.09 -34.37
CA LYS A 149 -14.55 18.96 -35.65
C LYS A 149 -13.53 18.60 -36.75
N SER A 150 -13.85 17.55 -37.50
CA SER A 150 -13.06 17.13 -38.66
C SER A 150 -13.72 17.65 -39.96
N PRO A 151 -12.94 18.19 -40.91
CA PRO A 151 -13.44 18.62 -42.22
C PRO A 151 -14.03 17.47 -43.06
N GLY A 152 -13.68 16.21 -42.77
CA GLY A 152 -14.10 15.04 -43.53
C GLY A 152 -15.45 14.44 -43.12
N THR A 153 -16.07 14.90 -42.04
CA THR A 153 -17.35 14.35 -41.55
C THR A 153 -18.57 15.19 -41.93
N PRO A 154 -19.64 14.56 -42.48
CA PRO A 154 -20.84 15.28 -42.89
C PRO A 154 -21.65 15.67 -41.64
N LYS A 155 -21.73 16.97 -41.40
CA LYS A 155 -22.47 17.70 -40.34
C LYS A 155 -21.75 17.83 -39.00
N HIS A 156 -21.93 19.02 -38.42
CA HIS A 156 -21.45 19.63 -37.17
C HIS A 156 -21.49 18.81 -35.87
N THR A 157 -21.53 17.48 -35.89
CA THR A 157 -21.43 16.70 -34.64
C THR A 157 -20.00 16.77 -34.12
N PRO A 158 -19.76 17.40 -32.95
CA PRO A 158 -18.45 17.38 -32.32
C PRO A 158 -18.06 15.94 -32.02
N GLN A 159 -16.86 15.56 -32.42
CA GLN A 159 -16.26 14.26 -32.09
C GLN A 159 -15.44 14.41 -30.82
N SER A 160 -15.32 13.33 -30.04
CA SER A 160 -14.42 13.29 -28.90
C SER A 160 -13.48 12.10 -28.95
N THR A 161 -12.24 12.33 -28.51
CA THR A 161 -11.26 11.29 -28.20
C THR A 161 -10.91 11.41 -26.72
N THR A 162 -10.95 10.30 -25.99
CA THR A 162 -10.57 10.24 -24.57
C THR A 162 -9.26 9.50 -24.37
N PHE A 163 -8.58 9.80 -23.28
CA PHE A 163 -7.36 9.17 -22.83
C PHE A 163 -7.41 8.95 -21.32
N ASP A 164 -7.28 7.69 -20.91
CA ASP A 164 -7.40 7.28 -19.50
C ASP A 164 -6.12 6.59 -19.03
N ARG A 165 -5.63 7.01 -17.85
CA ARG A 165 -4.50 6.36 -17.16
C ARG A 165 -4.78 6.25 -15.67
N ILE A 166 -4.27 5.19 -15.07
CA ILE A 166 -4.34 4.97 -13.62
C ILE A 166 -2.98 5.28 -13.01
N LEU A 167 -2.98 6.13 -11.99
CA LEU A 167 -1.81 6.42 -11.18
C LEU A 167 -1.79 5.57 -9.91
N THR A 168 -0.58 5.25 -9.46
CA THR A 168 -0.39 4.51 -8.21
C THR A 168 0.14 5.46 -7.14
N ILE A 169 -0.68 5.75 -6.13
CA ILE A 169 -0.25 6.53 -4.97
C ILE A 169 0.12 5.56 -3.85
N ARG A 170 1.29 5.76 -3.26
CA ARG A 170 1.82 5.01 -2.12
C ARG A 170 2.03 5.94 -0.96
N ARG A 171 2.10 5.36 0.24
CA ARG A 171 2.43 6.10 1.45
C ARG A 171 3.61 5.43 2.12
N HIS A 172 4.59 6.23 2.51
CA HIS A 172 5.70 5.75 3.31
C HIS A 172 5.20 5.25 4.67
N ILE A 173 5.64 4.07 5.10
CA ILE A 173 5.32 3.49 6.40
C ILE A 173 6.60 3.29 7.20
N SER A 174 6.56 3.64 8.49
CA SER A 174 7.67 3.37 9.41
C SER A 174 7.68 1.89 9.77
N ILE A 175 8.70 1.17 9.33
CA ILE A 175 8.86 -0.26 9.57
C ILE A 175 10.08 -0.46 10.47
N PRO A 176 10.00 -1.30 11.53
CA PRO A 176 11.18 -1.68 12.30
C PRO A 176 12.17 -2.44 11.42
N THR A 177 13.40 -1.94 11.33
CA THR A 177 14.44 -2.46 10.42
C THR A 177 15.07 -3.77 10.90
N PHE A 178 14.90 -4.13 12.16
CA PHE A 178 15.44 -5.34 12.78
C PHE A 178 14.36 -6.40 13.03
N PRO A 179 14.73 -7.69 13.08
CA PRO A 179 13.82 -8.73 13.53
C PRO A 179 13.22 -8.35 14.88
N LEU A 180 11.91 -8.51 15.00
CA LEU A 180 11.21 -8.35 16.26
C LEU A 180 11.68 -9.45 17.21
N GLN A 181 12.47 -9.02 18.20
CA GLN A 181 12.74 -9.80 19.40
C GLN A 181 11.66 -9.44 20.41
N ALA A 182 10.87 -10.42 20.81
CA ALA A 182 9.80 -10.24 21.79
C ALA A 182 9.91 -11.29 22.89
N THR A 183 9.95 -10.82 24.14
CA THR A 183 9.91 -11.67 25.33
C THR A 183 8.58 -11.46 26.03
N ARG A 184 7.85 -12.54 26.31
CA ARG A 184 6.58 -12.53 27.03
C ARG A 184 6.68 -13.46 28.23
N SER A 185 6.54 -12.91 29.43
CA SER A 185 6.44 -13.69 30.65
C SER A 185 4.97 -13.95 30.98
N LEU A 186 4.68 -15.16 31.47
CA LEU A 186 3.38 -15.60 31.96
C LEU A 186 3.48 -15.81 33.47
N PRO A 187 3.15 -14.79 34.29
CA PRO A 187 3.43 -14.81 35.73
C PRO A 187 2.81 -16.01 36.46
N VAL A 188 1.62 -16.44 36.03
CA VAL A 188 0.88 -17.54 36.68
C VAL A 188 1.52 -18.91 36.43
N THR A 189 2.23 -19.09 35.32
CA THR A 189 2.91 -20.37 35.01
C THR A 189 4.42 -20.30 35.19
N GLY A 190 4.99 -19.10 35.31
CA GLY A 190 6.44 -18.90 35.26
C GLY A 190 7.04 -19.08 33.86
N ILE A 191 6.22 -19.39 32.85
CA ILE A 191 6.70 -19.63 31.48
C ILE A 191 7.12 -18.31 30.85
N GLN A 192 8.28 -18.30 30.21
CA GLN A 192 8.71 -17.20 29.37
C GLN A 192 8.79 -17.68 27.92
N VAL A 193 8.32 -16.83 27.00
CA VAL A 193 8.39 -17.08 25.57
C VAL A 193 9.21 -15.98 24.92
N GLU A 194 10.33 -16.36 24.34
CA GLU A 194 11.17 -15.52 23.50
C GLU A 194 10.89 -15.82 22.03
N SER A 195 10.85 -14.79 21.21
CA SER A 195 10.43 -14.90 19.81
C SER A 195 11.29 -14.03 18.92
N SER A 196 11.79 -14.62 17.84
CA SER A 196 12.57 -13.94 16.81
C SER A 196 11.81 -14.02 15.49
N ILE A 197 11.29 -12.87 15.04
CA ILE A 197 10.41 -12.77 13.88
C ILE A 197 10.89 -11.67 12.95
N ASN A 198 10.99 -11.95 11.66
CA ASN A 198 11.20 -10.89 10.67
C ASN A 198 9.98 -9.95 10.65
N SER A 199 10.21 -8.67 10.91
CA SER A 199 9.16 -7.64 10.92
C SER A 199 8.48 -7.54 9.55
N ILE A 200 9.24 -7.72 8.46
CA ILE A 200 8.75 -7.68 7.08
C ILE A 200 8.50 -9.10 6.57
N ILE A 201 7.29 -9.34 6.08
CA ILE A 201 6.89 -10.62 5.49
C ILE A 201 6.85 -10.52 3.96
N ARG A 202 7.35 -11.55 3.28
CA ARG A 202 7.30 -11.68 1.82
C ARG A 202 5.95 -12.21 1.39
N SER A 203 5.38 -11.56 0.36
CA SER A 203 4.07 -11.93 -0.20
C SER A 203 4.09 -13.21 -1.03
N THR A 204 5.15 -13.44 -1.79
CA THR A 204 5.31 -14.56 -2.74
C THR A 204 6.27 -15.65 -2.24
N GLY A 205 6.61 -15.64 -0.95
CA GLY A 205 7.63 -16.52 -0.38
C GLY A 205 7.23 -17.14 0.95
N VAL A 206 8.16 -17.95 1.47
CA VAL A 206 8.05 -18.55 2.80
C VAL A 206 8.80 -17.68 3.80
N ASN A 207 8.11 -17.32 4.88
CA ASN A 207 8.65 -16.58 6.00
C ASN A 207 9.04 -17.56 7.11
N LYS A 208 10.06 -17.22 7.90
CA LYS A 208 10.59 -18.06 8.98
C LYS A 208 10.51 -17.31 10.30
N THR A 209 10.24 -18.05 11.37
CA THR A 209 10.18 -17.55 12.74
C THR A 209 10.76 -18.60 13.68
N SER A 210 11.39 -18.13 14.75
CA SER A 210 11.90 -18.95 15.84
C SER A 210 11.19 -18.58 17.14
N LEU A 211 10.83 -19.59 17.94
CA LEU A 211 10.27 -19.45 19.28
C LEU A 211 11.10 -20.27 20.26
N SER A 212 11.38 -19.69 21.42
CA SER A 212 12.03 -20.37 22.55
C SER A 212 11.16 -20.20 23.80
N LEU A 213 10.89 -21.29 24.49
CA LEU A 213 10.15 -21.33 25.74
C LEU A 213 11.09 -21.75 26.86
N SER A 214 10.98 -21.08 28.00
CA SER A 214 11.70 -21.42 29.24
C SER A 214 10.75 -21.39 30.43
N GLY A 215 11.17 -21.98 31.55
CA GLY A 215 10.34 -22.10 32.75
C GLY A 215 9.21 -23.13 32.60
N LEU A 216 9.40 -24.15 31.75
CA LEU A 216 8.43 -25.24 31.59
C LEU A 216 8.46 -26.23 32.75
N LEU A 217 9.61 -26.36 33.43
CA LEU A 217 9.80 -27.22 34.58
C LEU A 217 9.58 -26.43 35.88
N SER A 218 8.82 -27.01 36.81
CA SER A 218 8.58 -26.45 38.13
C SER A 218 8.53 -27.55 39.18
N SER A 219 9.24 -27.38 40.30
CA SER A 219 9.22 -28.34 41.41
C SER A 219 8.13 -27.99 42.42
N SER A 220 7.49 -29.03 43.00
CA SER A 220 6.55 -28.83 44.10
C SER A 220 7.25 -28.32 45.36
N VAL A 221 6.54 -27.49 46.12
CA VAL A 221 7.00 -26.95 47.43
C VAL A 221 7.36 -28.07 48.42
N ASN A 222 6.73 -29.24 48.28
CA ASN A 222 6.94 -30.39 49.18
C ASN A 222 8.06 -31.34 48.68
N GLY A 223 8.67 -31.07 47.53
CA GLY A 223 9.78 -31.85 46.95
C GLY A 223 9.46 -33.28 46.50
N GLN A 224 8.19 -33.71 46.56
CA GLN A 224 7.80 -35.08 46.19
C GLN A 224 7.52 -35.27 44.70
N GLU A 225 6.95 -34.24 44.06
CA GLU A 225 6.55 -34.26 42.65
C GLU A 225 7.06 -33.02 41.93
N ASP A 226 7.59 -33.22 40.73
CA ASP A 226 7.90 -32.15 39.79
C ASP A 226 6.81 -32.08 38.72
N TYR A 227 6.64 -30.90 38.13
CA TYR A 227 5.69 -30.65 37.06
C TYR A 227 6.39 -30.08 35.84
N ILE A 228 6.00 -30.56 34.66
CA ILE A 228 6.47 -30.03 33.38
C ILE A 228 5.29 -29.63 32.51
N TRP A 229 5.40 -28.47 31.87
CA TRP A 229 4.52 -28.07 30.79
C TRP A 229 5.06 -28.64 29.48
N ARG A 230 4.40 -29.69 28.98
CA ARG A 230 4.70 -30.25 27.65
C ARG A 230 3.95 -29.50 26.58
N LEU A 231 4.60 -29.25 25.47
CA LEU A 231 3.92 -28.66 24.35
C LEU A 231 3.23 -29.74 23.52
N TRP A 232 1.92 -29.60 23.37
CA TRP A 232 1.09 -30.57 22.67
C TRP A 232 0.92 -30.23 21.19
N GLN A 233 0.63 -28.96 20.90
CA GLN A 233 0.34 -28.50 19.55
C GLN A 233 0.67 -27.03 19.40
N GLY A 234 1.32 -26.66 18.31
CA GLY A 234 1.41 -25.28 17.87
C GLY A 234 0.60 -25.05 16.60
N SER A 235 0.05 -23.85 16.44
CA SER A 235 -0.55 -23.41 15.19
C SER A 235 -0.29 -21.94 14.96
N TRP A 236 -0.32 -21.52 13.71
CA TRP A 236 -0.17 -20.12 13.34
C TRP A 236 -1.29 -19.71 12.40
N ARG A 237 -1.63 -18.42 12.44
CA ARG A 237 -2.56 -17.79 11.54
C ARG A 237 -2.10 -16.37 11.24
N LEU A 238 -2.07 -16.03 9.95
CA LEU A 238 -1.76 -14.70 9.47
C LEU A 238 -3.06 -13.96 9.22
N GLU A 239 -3.30 -12.93 10.02
CA GLU A 239 -4.49 -12.08 9.95
C GLU A 239 -4.17 -10.75 9.27
N GLU A 240 -5.08 -10.31 8.41
CA GLU A 240 -5.15 -8.96 7.88
C GLU A 240 -6.38 -8.30 8.49
N LYS A 241 -6.15 -7.23 9.26
CA LYS A 241 -7.21 -6.42 9.86
C LYS A 241 -7.32 -5.13 9.07
N MET A 242 -8.54 -4.83 8.64
CA MET A 242 -8.87 -3.62 7.91
C MET A 242 -9.88 -2.82 8.70
N GLU A 243 -9.62 -1.53 8.80
CA GLU A 243 -10.56 -0.55 9.33
C GLU A 243 -10.74 0.55 8.30
N ALA A 244 -11.97 0.99 8.08
CA ALA A 244 -12.28 2.08 7.17
C ALA A 244 -13.58 2.76 7.56
N ILE A 245 -13.69 4.06 7.27
CA ILE A 245 -14.91 4.83 7.51
C ILE A 245 -15.72 4.89 6.21
N ALA A 246 -16.97 4.42 6.27
CA ALA A 246 -17.90 4.54 5.15
C ALA A 246 -18.45 5.98 5.11
N ILE A 247 -17.94 6.80 4.20
CA ILE A 247 -18.35 8.20 4.07
C ILE A 247 -19.74 8.28 3.41
N PRO A 248 -20.75 8.93 4.01
CA PRO A 248 -22.04 9.13 3.37
C PRO A 248 -21.96 10.21 2.29
N CYS A 249 -22.74 10.08 1.21
CA CYS A 249 -22.93 11.17 0.25
C CYS A 249 -23.76 12.31 0.86
N ASP A 250 -23.76 13.48 0.23
CA ASP A 250 -24.42 14.68 0.76
C ASP A 250 -25.90 14.46 1.11
N ARG A 251 -26.62 13.68 0.28
CA ARG A 251 -28.03 13.33 0.54
C ARG A 251 -28.23 12.56 1.84
N HIS A 252 -27.28 11.70 2.21
CA HIS A 252 -27.35 10.87 3.41
C HIS A 252 -26.59 11.46 4.60
N ARG A 253 -25.72 12.44 4.37
CA ARG A 253 -24.96 13.14 5.41
C ARG A 253 -25.91 13.84 6.38
N CYS A 254 -26.93 14.53 5.88
CA CYS A 254 -27.92 15.24 6.69
C CYS A 254 -28.84 14.31 7.51
N SER A 255 -29.05 13.07 7.07
CA SER A 255 -29.91 12.10 7.77
C SER A 255 -29.16 11.27 8.82
N THR A 256 -27.85 11.45 8.96
CA THR A 256 -27.03 10.68 9.90
C THR A 256 -26.83 11.51 11.18
N PRO A 257 -27.61 11.28 12.25
CA PRO A 257 -27.39 11.96 13.53
C PRO A 257 -26.00 11.64 14.08
N GLU A 258 -25.37 12.58 14.77
CA GLU A 258 -23.98 12.46 15.26
C GLU A 258 -23.71 11.18 16.07
N HIS A 259 -24.72 10.70 16.81
CA HIS A 259 -24.65 9.47 17.59
C HIS A 259 -24.45 8.20 16.76
N LYS A 260 -24.68 8.24 15.43
CA LYS A 260 -24.47 7.11 14.50
C LYS A 260 -23.10 7.13 13.80
N LYS A 261 -22.18 8.04 14.15
CA LYS A 261 -20.81 8.06 13.59
C LYS A 261 -20.07 6.72 13.79
N LYS A 262 -20.35 5.97 14.87
CA LYS A 262 -19.83 4.61 15.08
C LYS A 262 -20.33 3.58 14.05
N ASP A 263 -21.53 3.74 13.49
CA ASP A 263 -22.09 2.84 12.47
C ASP A 263 -21.39 2.99 11.10
N LEU A 264 -20.64 4.07 10.91
CA LEU A 264 -19.86 4.29 9.70
C LEU A 264 -18.52 3.56 9.73
N LEU A 265 -17.98 3.24 10.90
CA LEU A 265 -16.73 2.48 11.02
C LEU A 265 -16.95 1.02 10.61
N ARG A 266 -16.25 0.60 9.56
CA ARG A 266 -16.27 -0.76 9.04
C ARG A 266 -14.97 -1.44 9.43
N ARG A 267 -15.11 -2.62 10.04
CA ARG A 267 -13.98 -3.48 10.41
C ARG A 267 -14.13 -4.83 9.74
N LYS A 268 -13.02 -5.38 9.28
CA LYS A 268 -12.98 -6.74 8.72
C LYS A 268 -11.63 -7.36 9.02
N ILE A 269 -11.67 -8.60 9.51
CA ILE A 269 -10.48 -9.44 9.68
C ILE A 269 -10.55 -10.53 8.62
N ARG A 270 -9.47 -10.71 7.87
CA ARG A 270 -9.31 -11.77 6.87
C ARG A 270 -8.13 -12.65 7.25
N ASN A 271 -8.31 -13.96 7.17
CA ASN A 271 -7.20 -14.90 7.29
C ASN A 271 -6.48 -15.00 5.94
N LEU A 272 -5.21 -14.61 5.91
CA LEU A 272 -4.34 -14.73 4.73
C LEU A 272 -3.66 -16.10 4.67
N GLY A 273 -3.45 -16.73 5.82
CA GLY A 273 -2.85 -18.04 5.93
C GLY A 273 -3.05 -18.65 7.31
N GLN A 274 -2.98 -19.98 7.36
CA GLN A 274 -2.96 -20.71 8.62
C GLN A 274 -2.18 -22.02 8.43
N GLY A 275 -1.62 -22.55 9.50
CA GLY A 275 -0.93 -23.83 9.49
C GLY A 275 -0.72 -24.38 10.90
N VAL A 276 -0.36 -25.65 10.98
CA VAL A 276 0.04 -26.33 12.21
C VAL A 276 1.56 -26.35 12.27
N ILE A 277 2.12 -26.14 13.46
CA ILE A 277 3.54 -26.27 13.74
C ILE A 277 3.77 -27.75 14.11
N HIS A 278 4.20 -28.54 13.13
CA HIS A 278 4.42 -29.97 13.31
C HIS A 278 5.76 -30.28 13.99
N ASN A 279 5.73 -31.30 14.87
CA ASN A 279 6.75 -32.09 15.60
C ASN A 279 8.28 -31.86 15.40
N THR A 280 8.75 -30.63 15.30
CA THR A 280 10.19 -30.28 15.39
C THR A 280 10.43 -29.36 16.58
N TRP A 281 9.87 -29.71 17.74
CA TRP A 281 10.15 -29.04 18.99
C TRP A 281 11.39 -29.68 19.60
N GLU A 282 12.44 -28.89 19.73
CA GLU A 282 13.66 -29.27 20.44
C GLU A 282 13.43 -29.03 21.93
N GLU A 283 12.84 -30.02 22.60
CA GLU A 283 12.59 -29.99 24.05
C GLU A 283 13.85 -30.46 24.81
N ARG A 284 14.28 -29.69 25.82
CA ARG A 284 15.29 -30.09 26.79
C ARG A 284 14.62 -30.22 28.15
N GLU A 285 14.13 -31.42 28.44
CA GLU A 285 13.36 -31.68 29.67
C GLU A 285 14.13 -31.32 30.95
N ALA A 286 15.44 -31.61 30.99
CA ALA A 286 16.29 -31.31 32.13
C ALA A 286 16.40 -29.80 32.43
N GLU A 287 16.33 -28.96 31.40
CA GLU A 287 16.40 -27.49 31.52
C GLU A 287 15.00 -26.86 31.61
N GLY A 288 13.93 -27.62 31.31
CA GLY A 288 12.58 -27.08 31.19
C GLY A 288 12.44 -26.06 30.06
N THR A 289 13.12 -26.32 28.93
CA THR A 289 13.12 -25.44 27.76
C THR A 289 12.61 -26.16 26.51
N ALA A 290 12.05 -25.41 25.56
CA ALA A 290 11.62 -25.93 24.27
C ALA A 290 11.83 -24.88 23.18
N GLN A 291 12.37 -25.28 22.03
CA GLN A 291 12.58 -24.39 20.89
C GLN A 291 11.93 -24.94 19.62
N VAL A 292 11.44 -24.05 18.75
CA VAL A 292 11.02 -24.42 17.40
C VAL A 292 11.36 -23.33 16.39
N ASP A 293 11.74 -23.79 15.21
CA ASP A 293 11.73 -22.99 14.00
C ASP A 293 10.60 -23.44 13.10
N PHE A 294 9.73 -22.51 12.70
CA PHE A 294 8.64 -22.82 11.80
C PHE A 294 8.53 -21.83 10.66
N LYS A 295 7.84 -22.30 9.62
CA LYS A 295 7.63 -21.58 8.37
C LYS A 295 6.16 -21.19 8.26
N PHE A 296 5.92 -19.97 7.77
CA PHE A 296 4.58 -19.48 7.49
C PHE A 296 4.54 -18.70 6.17
N SER A 297 3.40 -18.67 5.52
CA SER A 297 3.22 -17.98 4.23
C SER A 297 1.77 -17.52 4.05
N ILE A 298 1.59 -16.57 3.14
CA ILE A 298 0.26 -16.25 2.63
C ILE A 298 -0.18 -17.41 1.72
N ARG A 299 -1.46 -17.80 1.79
CA ARG A 299 -1.97 -18.90 0.96
C ARG A 299 -1.72 -18.61 -0.52
N PRO A 300 -1.09 -19.54 -1.25
CA PRO A 300 -0.81 -19.35 -2.66
C PRO A 300 -2.11 -19.19 -3.43
N HIS A 301 -2.03 -18.38 -4.46
CA HIS A 301 -3.18 -18.02 -5.25
C HIS A 301 -3.41 -18.99 -6.40
N SER A 302 -4.68 -19.25 -6.77
CA SER A 302 -4.98 -19.88 -8.06
C SER A 302 -4.66 -18.90 -9.19
N ILE A 303 -4.19 -19.40 -10.32
CA ILE A 303 -3.64 -18.61 -11.44
C ILE A 303 -4.60 -17.52 -11.97
N ASN A 304 -5.90 -17.61 -11.68
CA ASN A 304 -6.95 -16.76 -12.27
C ASN A 304 -7.72 -15.82 -11.33
N SER A 305 -7.30 -15.58 -10.09
CA SER A 305 -7.99 -14.60 -9.22
C SER A 305 -7.11 -13.38 -8.91
N GLU A 306 -7.75 -12.27 -8.54
CA GLU A 306 -7.04 -11.04 -8.15
C GLU A 306 -6.30 -11.24 -6.80
N ARG A 307 -5.27 -10.41 -6.56
CA ARG A 307 -4.52 -10.40 -5.28
C ARG A 307 -5.48 -10.31 -4.09
N ASN A 308 -5.45 -11.32 -3.23
CA ASN A 308 -6.32 -11.44 -2.06
C ASN A 308 -5.72 -10.87 -0.77
N TYR A 309 -4.81 -9.90 -0.88
CA TYR A 309 -4.24 -9.17 0.26
C TYR A 309 -4.01 -7.71 -0.13
N SER A 310 -4.09 -6.83 0.85
CA SER A 310 -3.65 -5.44 0.77
C SER A 310 -2.28 -5.31 1.44
N TYR A 311 -1.55 -4.26 1.14
CA TYR A 311 -0.34 -3.93 1.89
C TYR A 311 -0.72 -3.17 3.16
N ASP A 312 0.17 -3.17 4.15
CA ASP A 312 0.04 -2.30 5.29
C ASP A 312 -0.11 -0.86 4.84
N THR A 313 -0.96 -0.10 5.53
CA THR A 313 -1.16 1.32 5.27
C THR A 313 -1.92 1.95 6.43
N LYS A 314 -1.64 3.22 6.69
CA LYS A 314 -2.38 4.04 7.62
C LYS A 314 -2.56 5.41 6.99
N ASN A 315 -3.79 5.70 6.60
CA ASN A 315 -4.15 6.95 5.95
C ASN A 315 -4.76 7.94 6.96
N LEU A 316 -4.72 9.23 6.62
CA LEU A 316 -5.27 10.29 7.47
C LEU A 316 -6.80 10.28 7.53
N ASP A 317 -7.47 9.66 6.55
CA ASP A 317 -8.92 9.47 6.49
C ASP A 317 -9.45 8.41 7.49
N GLY A 318 -8.55 7.77 8.25
CA GLY A 318 -8.87 6.70 9.19
C GLY A 318 -8.93 5.31 8.55
N THR A 319 -8.60 5.18 7.26
CA THR A 319 -8.45 3.87 6.63
C THR A 319 -7.11 3.25 7.02
N GLU A 320 -7.15 2.05 7.58
CA GLU A 320 -5.97 1.33 8.06
C GLU A 320 -6.02 -0.14 7.65
N VAL A 321 -4.87 -0.67 7.23
CA VAL A 321 -4.65 -2.10 7.03
C VAL A 321 -3.43 -2.50 7.85
N ILE A 322 -3.61 -3.49 8.73
CA ILE A 322 -2.56 -4.05 9.57
C ILE A 322 -2.51 -5.57 9.44
N HIS A 323 -1.30 -6.13 9.40
CA HIS A 323 -1.07 -7.56 9.43
C HIS A 323 -0.53 -8.04 10.78
N MET A 324 -1.05 -9.19 11.22
CA MET A 324 -0.69 -9.82 12.49
C MET A 324 -0.42 -11.31 12.28
N LEU A 325 0.75 -11.77 12.69
CA LEU A 325 1.02 -13.20 12.86
C LEU A 325 0.56 -13.60 14.26
N VAL A 326 -0.43 -14.47 14.36
CA VAL A 326 -0.91 -15.00 15.63
C VAL A 326 -0.44 -16.45 15.75
N VAL A 327 0.29 -16.75 16.81
CA VAL A 327 0.72 -18.11 17.14
C VAL A 327 -0.04 -18.60 18.36
N ASP A 328 -0.70 -19.75 18.24
CA ASP A 328 -1.42 -20.40 19.32
C ASP A 328 -0.66 -21.67 19.73
N LEU A 329 -0.23 -21.75 20.99
CA LEU A 329 0.50 -22.87 21.58
C LEU A 329 -0.37 -23.56 22.63
N VAL A 330 -0.57 -24.87 22.50
CA VAL A 330 -1.32 -25.70 23.44
C VAL A 330 -0.32 -26.44 24.32
N LEU A 331 -0.28 -26.13 25.61
CA LEU A 331 0.53 -26.82 26.61
C LEU A 331 -0.33 -27.70 27.49
N VAL A 332 0.21 -28.85 27.87
CA VAL A 332 -0.40 -29.81 28.79
C VAL A 332 0.53 -29.99 29.97
N LYS A 333 -0.02 -29.94 31.18
CA LYS A 333 0.75 -30.13 32.40
C LYS A 333 0.86 -31.61 32.73
N GLU A 334 2.08 -32.08 32.91
CA GLU A 334 2.40 -33.42 33.39
C GLU A 334 3.10 -33.33 34.74
N SER A 335 2.90 -34.34 35.57
CA SER A 335 3.57 -34.49 36.87
C SER A 335 4.40 -35.77 36.89
N PHE A 336 5.51 -35.76 37.60
CA PHE A 336 6.35 -36.94 37.80
C PHE A 336 7.00 -36.93 39.18
N PRO A 337 7.29 -38.10 39.76
CA PRO A 337 8.08 -38.20 40.99
C PRO A 337 9.44 -37.53 40.82
N HIS A 338 9.92 -36.84 41.86
CA HIS A 338 11.18 -36.11 41.80
C HIS A 338 12.34 -36.96 41.25
N GLY A 339 13.09 -36.39 40.30
CA GLY A 339 14.22 -37.07 39.64
C GLY A 339 13.83 -38.21 38.69
N LYS A 340 12.53 -38.43 38.42
CA LYS A 340 12.03 -39.48 37.53
C LYS A 340 11.16 -38.95 36.37
N PRO A 341 11.70 -38.13 35.45
CA PRO A 341 10.93 -37.51 34.36
C PRO A 341 10.26 -38.52 33.41
N HIS A 342 10.87 -39.69 33.23
CA HIS A 342 10.34 -40.83 32.47
C HIS A 342 9.06 -41.46 33.03
N SER A 343 8.64 -41.14 34.26
CA SER A 343 7.36 -41.58 34.85
C SER A 343 6.32 -40.46 34.89
N SER A 344 6.32 -39.60 33.86
CA SER A 344 5.38 -38.49 33.74
C SER A 344 3.95 -38.97 33.45
N ILE A 345 2.99 -38.37 34.16
CA ILE A 345 1.56 -38.63 34.02
C ILE A 345 0.87 -37.30 33.73
N ARG A 346 -0.09 -37.32 32.80
CA ARG A 346 -0.91 -36.15 32.50
C ARG A 346 -1.81 -35.81 33.67
N THR A 347 -1.76 -34.55 34.09
CA THR A 347 -2.63 -34.02 35.15
C THR A 347 -4.03 -33.68 34.66
N GLY A 348 -4.26 -33.71 33.35
CA GLY A 348 -5.51 -33.24 32.72
C GLY A 348 -5.62 -31.71 32.59
N VAL A 349 -4.65 -30.95 33.12
CA VAL A 349 -4.61 -29.49 32.99
C VAL A 349 -3.94 -29.10 31.68
N ALA A 350 -4.60 -28.24 30.89
CA ALA A 350 -4.06 -27.68 29.66
C ALA A 350 -4.16 -26.15 29.66
N LYS A 351 -3.27 -25.49 28.92
CA LYS A 351 -3.26 -24.04 28.71
C LYS A 351 -3.02 -23.71 27.25
N ILE A 352 -3.69 -22.67 26.75
CA ILE A 352 -3.47 -22.14 25.41
C ILE A 352 -2.79 -20.78 25.55
N LEU A 353 -1.64 -20.62 24.90
CA LEU A 353 -0.93 -19.36 24.81
C LEU A 353 -1.13 -18.77 23.41
N THR A 354 -1.83 -17.64 23.33
CA THR A 354 -2.03 -16.89 22.09
C THR A 354 -1.05 -15.72 22.04
N LEU A 355 -0.17 -15.74 21.04
CA LEU A 355 0.93 -14.81 20.86
C LEU A 355 0.74 -14.01 19.56
N PRO A 356 0.10 -12.82 19.61
CA PRO A 356 -0.01 -11.93 18.46
C PRO A 356 1.28 -11.11 18.24
N TYR A 357 1.82 -11.14 17.02
CA TYR A 357 2.97 -10.36 16.59
C TYR A 357 2.57 -9.44 15.43
N ARG A 358 2.95 -8.16 15.52
CA ARG A 358 2.77 -7.21 14.43
C ARG A 358 3.79 -7.50 13.34
N VAL A 359 3.33 -7.80 12.12
CA VAL A 359 4.19 -8.01 10.95
C VAL A 359 3.77 -7.09 9.83
N PHE A 360 4.68 -6.74 8.92
CA PHE A 360 4.47 -5.78 7.85
C PHE A 360 4.53 -6.48 6.50
N LEU A 361 3.43 -6.43 5.76
CA LEU A 361 3.34 -6.78 4.36
C LEU A 361 3.48 -5.50 3.54
N VAL A 362 4.63 -5.32 2.93
CA VAL A 362 4.95 -4.12 2.15
C VAL A 362 5.11 -4.45 0.69
N ASP A 363 4.86 -3.45 -0.15
CA ASP A 363 5.14 -3.59 -1.57
C ASP A 363 6.65 -3.43 -1.78
N ASP A 364 7.22 -4.20 -2.70
CA ASP A 364 8.65 -4.20 -2.97
C ASP A 364 9.15 -2.79 -3.38
N GLN A 365 8.28 -2.03 -4.06
CA GLN A 365 8.52 -0.64 -4.44
C GLN A 365 8.39 0.38 -3.30
N SER A 366 7.79 0.01 -2.16
CA SER A 366 7.71 0.89 -0.97
C SER A 366 8.93 0.78 -0.05
N THR A 367 9.84 -0.17 -0.34
CA THR A 367 11.05 -0.45 0.46
C THR A 367 12.34 -0.04 -0.28
N GLY A 368 12.20 0.60 -1.45
CA GLY A 368 13.33 1.08 -2.24
C GLY A 368 14.09 2.23 -1.56
N PRO A 369 15.44 2.19 -1.49
CA PRO A 369 16.27 3.34 -1.08
C PRO A 369 16.33 4.47 -2.12
N SER A 370 15.85 4.24 -3.35
CA SER A 370 15.62 5.26 -4.37
C SER A 370 14.14 5.59 -4.28
N TRP A 371 13.71 6.76 -3.87
CA TRP A 371 14.07 8.07 -4.39
C TRP A 371 14.45 8.91 -3.17
N ILE A 372 15.63 9.51 -3.21
CA ILE A 372 15.90 10.71 -2.42
C ILE A 372 14.66 11.57 -2.64
N VAL A 373 13.97 11.94 -1.55
CA VAL A 373 13.13 13.13 -1.57
C VAL A 373 14.06 14.17 -2.15
N GLU A 374 13.90 14.48 -3.44
CA GLU A 374 14.57 15.59 -4.06
C GLU A 374 13.96 16.79 -3.38
N SER A 375 14.44 17.04 -2.16
CA SER A 375 14.25 18.27 -1.45
C SER A 375 14.84 19.26 -2.41
N SER A 376 13.96 19.97 -3.14
CA SER A 376 14.34 21.19 -3.83
C SER A 376 15.26 21.93 -2.88
N PRO A 377 16.47 22.35 -3.31
CA PRO A 377 17.45 22.93 -2.42
C PRO A 377 16.73 23.95 -1.56
N ALA A 378 16.62 23.66 -0.26
CA ALA A 378 16.07 24.61 0.66
C ALA A 378 17.06 25.77 0.61
N TYR A 379 16.65 26.90 0.05
CA TYR A 379 17.34 28.16 0.27
C TYR A 379 17.16 28.51 1.76
N GLN A 380 17.81 27.74 2.64
CA GLN A 380 18.02 28.11 4.02
C GLN A 380 19.14 29.14 4.02
N ASP A 381 18.70 30.35 4.30
CA ASP A 381 19.43 31.57 4.59
C ASP A 381 20.56 31.97 3.64
N LYS A 382 20.28 33.10 3.00
CA LYS A 382 21.25 34.07 2.46
C LYS A 382 22.62 33.92 3.14
N GLY A 383 23.58 33.34 2.42
CA GLY A 383 24.93 33.85 2.51
C GLY A 383 24.84 35.36 2.33
N SER A 384 25.55 36.10 3.21
CA SER A 384 25.64 37.56 3.20
C SER A 384 25.46 38.10 1.79
N SER A 385 24.48 38.99 1.61
CA SER A 385 24.15 39.64 0.34
C SER A 385 25.43 39.88 -0.47
N PRO A 386 25.45 39.63 -1.80
CA PRO A 386 26.64 39.91 -2.60
C PRO A 386 27.12 41.33 -2.28
N PRO A 387 28.44 41.55 -2.14
CA PRO A 387 28.98 42.83 -1.73
C PRO A 387 28.34 43.92 -2.58
N GLY A 388 27.70 44.89 -1.91
CA GLY A 388 27.02 45.98 -2.58
C GLY A 388 28.00 46.64 -3.54
N TYR A 389 27.58 46.81 -4.80
CA TYR A 389 28.30 47.71 -5.70
C TYR A 389 28.17 49.10 -5.09
N TRP A 390 29.28 49.62 -4.60
CA TRP A 390 29.36 50.98 -4.10
C TRP A 390 29.10 51.88 -5.29
N ASP A 391 28.04 52.67 -5.23
CA ASP A 391 27.84 53.75 -6.18
C ASP A 391 28.99 54.75 -5.98
N GLY A 392 29.57 55.22 -7.10
CA GLY A 392 30.79 56.03 -7.14
C GLY A 392 30.72 57.40 -6.45
N GLU A 393 29.68 57.68 -5.66
CA GLU A 393 29.54 58.90 -4.86
C GLU A 393 30.04 58.74 -3.40
N ASP A 394 30.22 57.51 -2.89
CA ASP A 394 30.67 57.30 -1.50
C ASP A 394 32.20 57.29 -1.32
N ILE A 395 32.98 57.25 -2.40
CA ILE A 395 34.46 57.37 -2.32
C ILE A 395 34.88 58.84 -2.07
N ALA A 396 34.11 59.81 -2.54
CA ALA A 396 34.43 61.24 -2.38
C ALA A 396 34.24 61.77 -0.94
N LYS A 397 33.52 61.04 -0.08
CA LYS A 397 33.30 61.43 1.33
C LYS A 397 34.32 60.85 2.30
N LEU A 398 35.07 59.81 1.90
CA LEU A 398 36.13 59.21 2.71
C LEU A 398 37.48 59.93 2.57
N GLU A 399 37.73 60.61 1.44
CA GLU A 399 38.95 61.41 1.27
C GLU A 399 38.89 62.78 1.98
N ASN A 400 37.70 63.31 2.27
CA ASN A 400 37.54 64.64 2.87
C ASN A 400 37.47 64.66 4.42
N SER A 401 37.51 63.50 5.07
CA SER A 401 37.56 63.39 6.54
C SER A 401 38.95 63.18 7.12
N GLY A 402 40.00 63.16 6.26
CA GLY A 402 41.40 62.93 6.65
C GLY A 402 42.24 64.19 6.88
N SER A 403 41.62 65.37 7.02
CA SER A 403 42.34 66.66 7.17
C SER A 403 41.72 67.50 8.28
N ASN A 404 41.84 67.05 9.54
CA ASN A 404 41.85 67.89 10.74
C ASN A 404 42.01 67.03 12.00
N ALA A 405 43.24 66.66 12.34
CA ALA A 405 43.70 66.45 13.71
C ALA A 405 45.23 66.27 13.74
N ALA A 406 45.90 67.30 14.30
CA ALA A 406 47.28 67.37 14.78
C ALA A 406 48.44 67.20 13.79
#